data_AF-A0A836JGH8-F1
#
_entry.id   AF-A0A836JGH8-F1
#
_cell.length_a   1.000
_cell.length_b   1.000
_cell.length_c   1.000
_cell.angle_alpha   90.00
_cell.angle_beta   90.00
_cell.angle_gamma   90.00
#
_symmetry.space_group_name_H-M   'P 1'
#
loop_
_entity.id
_entity.type
_entity.pdbx_description
1 polymer ?
#
loop_
_entity_poly.entity_id
_entity_poly.type
_entity_poly.pdbx_seq_one_letter_code
_entity_poly.pdbx_strand_id
1 'polypeptide(L)'
;MRQLFPCWDEPHLKATFNISIKHLPYFSVLSNMPIWHQIGESYEDLIHTFFYITPPIPTSQVAIVITKYYYDRISENIALWWENFPEGKSQKFEFARRIINNITLHLKSEFSEINIPKMDHVAIPNFLQDDISKWGLIFHTEADLMYDEKLDSVMRKMEVARLIASKIVYQWFNNILSSSWSHLWIYDAFANIFGEEAVAKVFLFLNIAIGKIYLCYVYHFYI
;
A
#
# COMPACT_ATOMS: atom_id res chain seq x y z
N MET A 1 -10.20 -15.79 -0.39
CA MET A 1 -10.38 -15.51 -1.84
C MET A 1 -11.40 -16.40 -2.52
N ARG A 2 -11.63 -17.63 -2.02
CA ARG A 2 -12.63 -18.57 -2.57
C ARG A 2 -14.07 -18.04 -2.68
N GLN A 3 -14.40 -16.95 -1.99
CA GLN A 3 -15.69 -16.27 -2.10
C GLN A 3 -15.80 -15.34 -3.34
N LEU A 4 -14.67 -14.86 -3.88
CA LEU A 4 -14.63 -13.99 -5.06
C LEU A 4 -14.61 -14.80 -6.36
N PHE A 5 -13.81 -15.87 -6.41
CA PHE A 5 -13.77 -16.79 -7.54
C PHE A 5 -13.23 -18.18 -7.11
N PRO A 6 -13.63 -19.27 -7.79
CA PRO A 6 -13.07 -20.60 -7.55
C PRO A 6 -11.55 -20.59 -7.81
N CYS A 7 -10.76 -20.98 -6.81
CA CYS A 7 -9.30 -20.98 -6.91
C CYS A 7 -8.65 -21.98 -5.93
N TRP A 8 -7.41 -22.37 -6.23
CA TRP A 8 -6.54 -23.08 -5.29
C TRP A 8 -5.85 -22.08 -4.37
N ASP A 9 -6.43 -21.90 -3.18
CA ASP A 9 -6.02 -20.85 -2.23
C ASP A 9 -4.84 -21.31 -1.34
N GLU A 10 -3.68 -21.53 -1.96
CA GLU A 10 -2.42 -21.91 -1.30
C GLU A 10 -1.30 -20.91 -1.61
N PRO A 11 -0.56 -20.36 -0.63
CA PRO A 11 0.39 -19.25 -0.82
C PRO A 11 1.55 -19.55 -1.77
N HIS A 12 1.96 -20.81 -1.83
CA HIS A 12 3.05 -21.27 -2.69
C HIS A 12 2.59 -21.50 -4.14
N LEU A 13 1.27 -21.57 -4.39
CA LEU A 13 0.70 -21.70 -5.73
C LEU A 13 0.47 -20.31 -6.32
N LYS A 14 1.49 -19.80 -7.01
CA LYS A 14 1.43 -18.52 -7.72
C LYS A 14 0.90 -18.71 -9.13
N ALA A 15 0.06 -17.78 -9.58
CA ALA A 15 -0.46 -17.73 -10.94
C ALA A 15 -0.50 -16.30 -11.46
N THR A 16 -0.55 -16.14 -12.78
CA THR A 16 -0.80 -14.85 -13.43
C THR A 16 -2.31 -14.62 -13.50
N PHE A 17 -2.76 -13.40 -13.23
CA PHE A 17 -4.17 -13.03 -13.28
C PHE A 17 -4.41 -11.99 -14.35
N ASN A 18 -5.35 -12.29 -15.26
CA ASN A 18 -5.88 -11.34 -16.23
C ASN A 18 -7.23 -10.84 -15.72
N ILE A 19 -7.26 -9.63 -15.17
CA ILE A 19 -8.42 -9.08 -14.46
C ILE A 19 -9.11 -8.05 -15.37
N SER A 20 -10.42 -8.16 -15.47
CA SER A 20 -11.27 -7.14 -16.11
C SER A 20 -12.57 -6.98 -15.34
N ILE A 21 -13.11 -5.77 -15.31
CA ILE A 21 -14.25 -5.42 -14.47
C ILE A 21 -15.20 -4.53 -15.26
N LYS A 22 -16.48 -4.92 -15.29
CA LYS A 22 -17.58 -4.08 -15.78
C LYS A 22 -18.13 -3.26 -14.61
N HIS A 23 -18.29 -1.96 -14.82
CA HIS A 23 -18.79 -1.05 -13.79
C HIS A 23 -19.48 0.16 -14.40
N LEU A 24 -20.22 0.90 -13.56
CA LEU A 24 -20.85 2.14 -13.98
C LEU A 24 -19.82 3.27 -14.12
N PRO A 25 -20.00 4.23 -15.04
CA PRO A 25 -19.02 5.27 -15.36
C PRO A 25 -18.61 6.16 -14.18
N TYR A 26 -19.48 6.28 -13.18
CA TYR A 26 -19.26 7.12 -12.00
C TYR A 26 -18.49 6.42 -10.88
N PHE A 27 -18.07 5.16 -11.07
CA PHE A 27 -17.14 4.48 -10.17
C PHE A 27 -15.75 4.39 -10.81
N SER A 28 -14.72 4.61 -9.99
CA SER A 28 -13.35 4.23 -10.29
C SER A 28 -13.12 2.79 -9.88
N VAL A 29 -12.28 2.07 -10.64
CA VAL A 29 -11.93 0.68 -10.35
C VAL A 29 -10.43 0.50 -10.31
N LEU A 30 -9.95 -0.13 -9.24
CA LEU A 30 -8.54 -0.44 -9.00
C LEU A 30 -8.38 -1.95 -8.87
N SER A 31 -7.23 -2.43 -9.32
CA SER A 31 -6.78 -3.81 -9.07
C SER A 31 -5.27 -3.83 -8.81
N ASN A 32 -4.62 -4.98 -8.86
CA ASN A 32 -3.18 -5.12 -8.60
C ASN A 32 -2.30 -4.42 -9.65
N MET A 33 -2.76 -4.37 -10.90
CA MET A 33 -2.00 -3.82 -12.04
C MET A 33 -2.59 -2.49 -12.54
N PRO A 34 -1.83 -1.69 -13.32
CA PRO A 34 -2.38 -0.51 -13.98
C PRO A 34 -3.48 -0.87 -14.97
N ILE A 35 -4.36 0.10 -15.25
CA ILE A 35 -5.36 -0.02 -16.32
C ILE A 35 -4.60 -0.09 -17.66
N TRP A 36 -4.91 -1.10 -18.46
CA TRP A 36 -4.42 -1.26 -19.82
C TRP A 36 -5.35 -0.56 -20.81
N HIS A 37 -6.67 -0.79 -20.69
CA HIS A 37 -7.67 -0.27 -21.62
C HIS A 37 -9.05 -0.16 -20.97
N GLN A 38 -9.91 0.74 -21.47
CA GLN A 38 -11.32 0.87 -21.09
C GLN A 38 -12.21 0.94 -22.33
N ILE A 39 -13.29 0.15 -22.34
CA ILE A 39 -14.28 0.13 -23.43
C ILE A 39 -15.63 0.57 -22.88
N GLY A 40 -16.28 1.55 -23.52
CA GLY A 40 -17.68 1.86 -23.23
C GLY A 40 -18.61 0.86 -23.93
N GLU A 41 -19.53 0.25 -23.20
CA GLU A 41 -20.53 -0.65 -23.77
C GLU A 41 -21.79 0.16 -24.13
N SER A 42 -22.08 0.23 -25.43
CA SER A 42 -23.14 1.06 -26.00
C SER A 42 -24.57 0.65 -25.63
N TYR A 43 -24.77 -0.54 -25.07
CA TYR A 43 -26.10 -1.08 -24.75
C TYR A 43 -26.48 -0.95 -23.27
N GLU A 44 -25.52 -0.78 -22.36
CA GLU A 44 -25.76 -0.89 -20.91
C GLU A 44 -25.28 0.31 -20.09
N ASP A 45 -24.78 1.38 -20.74
CA ASP A 45 -24.13 2.52 -20.06
C ASP A 45 -23.04 2.08 -19.07
N LEU A 46 -22.34 0.97 -19.40
CA LEU A 46 -21.26 0.40 -18.60
C LEU A 46 -19.91 0.70 -19.22
N ILE A 47 -18.88 0.73 -18.38
CA ILE A 47 -17.48 0.73 -18.79
C ILE A 47 -16.90 -0.64 -18.42
N HIS A 48 -16.21 -1.25 -19.38
CA HIS A 48 -15.39 -2.44 -19.16
C HIS A 48 -13.93 -2.04 -19.06
N THR A 49 -13.38 -2.14 -17.86
CA THR A 49 -11.98 -1.80 -17.55
C THR A 49 -11.12 -3.05 -17.54
N PHE A 50 -10.02 -3.04 -18.29
CA PHE A 50 -9.04 -4.12 -18.39
C PHE A 50 -7.74 -3.70 -17.74
N PHE A 51 -7.15 -4.58 -16.94
CA PHE A 51 -5.86 -4.36 -16.29
C PHE A 51 -4.76 -5.15 -17.01
N TYR A 52 -3.51 -4.70 -16.89
CA TYR A 52 -2.38 -5.52 -17.31
C TYR A 52 -2.34 -6.85 -16.54
N ILE A 53 -1.81 -7.90 -17.16
CA ILE A 53 -1.66 -9.22 -16.53
C ILE A 53 -0.67 -9.12 -15.38
N THR A 54 -1.02 -9.66 -14.21
CA THR A 54 -0.10 -9.68 -13.05
C THR A 54 1.12 -10.57 -13.33
N PRO A 55 2.28 -10.32 -12.69
CA PRO A 55 3.26 -11.38 -12.52
C PRO A 55 2.65 -12.56 -11.73
N PRO A 56 3.32 -13.72 -11.65
CA PRO A 56 2.88 -14.80 -10.79
C PRO A 56 2.77 -14.30 -9.34
N ILE A 57 1.55 -14.27 -8.80
CA ILE A 57 1.26 -13.90 -7.41
C ILE A 57 0.39 -14.98 -6.76
N PRO A 58 0.40 -15.10 -5.42
CA PRO A 58 -0.57 -15.94 -4.71
C PRO A 58 -2.00 -15.44 -4.92
N THR A 59 -2.97 -16.34 -4.92
CA THR A 59 -4.41 -15.99 -5.00
C THR A 59 -4.82 -15.00 -3.94
N SER A 60 -4.29 -15.14 -2.71
CA SER A 60 -4.54 -14.26 -1.57
C SER A 60 -4.14 -12.80 -1.81
N GLN A 61 -3.29 -12.52 -2.80
CA GLN A 61 -2.84 -11.17 -3.15
C GLN A 61 -3.74 -10.46 -4.16
N VAL A 62 -4.62 -11.19 -4.86
CA VAL A 62 -5.54 -10.59 -5.83
C VAL A 62 -6.50 -9.65 -5.11
N ALA A 63 -6.65 -8.43 -5.64
CA ALA A 63 -7.42 -7.38 -5.03
C ALA A 63 -8.15 -6.54 -6.09
N ILE A 64 -9.35 -6.10 -5.72
CA ILE A 64 -10.22 -5.27 -6.53
C ILE A 64 -10.89 -4.25 -5.61
N VAL A 65 -10.91 -2.99 -6.03
CA VAL A 65 -11.65 -1.91 -5.36
C VAL A 65 -12.51 -1.22 -6.39
N ILE A 66 -13.80 -1.06 -6.09
CA ILE A 66 -14.74 -0.25 -6.86
C ILE A 66 -15.19 0.87 -5.93
N THR A 67 -14.93 2.12 -6.30
CA THR A 67 -15.07 3.24 -5.37
C THR A 67 -15.44 4.55 -6.05
N LYS A 68 -15.99 5.49 -5.28
CA LYS A 68 -16.17 6.90 -5.64
C LYS A 68 -15.14 7.81 -4.99
N TYR A 69 -14.06 7.23 -4.49
CA TYR A 69 -13.00 7.96 -3.80
C TYR A 69 -12.34 8.98 -4.71
N TYR A 70 -11.92 10.06 -4.08
CA TYR A 70 -11.02 11.01 -4.68
C TYR A 70 -9.61 10.43 -4.62
N TYR A 71 -8.75 10.90 -5.51
CA TYR A 71 -7.36 10.51 -5.46
C TYR A 71 -6.46 11.68 -5.82
N ASP A 72 -5.23 11.57 -5.36
CA ASP A 72 -4.14 12.43 -5.79
C ASP A 72 -2.95 11.57 -6.21
N ARG A 73 -2.31 11.99 -7.30
CA ARG A 73 -1.17 11.31 -7.87
C ARG A 73 0.08 11.79 -7.14
N ILE A 74 0.80 10.85 -6.51
CA ILE A 74 2.06 11.13 -5.81
C ILE A 74 3.23 11.06 -6.80
N SER A 75 3.21 10.07 -7.69
CA SER A 75 4.14 9.93 -8.82
C SER A 75 3.46 9.17 -9.97
N GLU A 76 4.15 8.92 -11.07
CA GLU A 76 3.58 8.25 -12.26
C GLU A 76 2.78 6.98 -11.93
N ASN A 77 3.32 6.13 -11.05
CA ASN A 77 2.75 4.83 -10.69
C ASN A 77 2.27 4.75 -9.23
N ILE A 78 2.15 5.88 -8.53
CA ILE A 78 1.76 5.92 -7.11
C ILE A 78 0.63 6.93 -6.93
N ALA A 79 -0.48 6.48 -6.35
CA ALA A 79 -1.60 7.33 -6.00
C ALA A 79 -2.10 7.05 -4.59
N LEU A 80 -2.71 8.06 -3.97
CA LEU A 80 -3.42 7.95 -2.71
C LEU A 80 -4.90 8.22 -2.94
N TRP A 81 -5.76 7.32 -2.49
CA TRP A 81 -7.20 7.33 -2.65
C TRP A 81 -7.89 7.45 -1.28
N TRP A 82 -8.93 8.27 -1.17
CA TRP A 82 -9.68 8.45 0.06
C TRP A 82 -11.14 8.88 -0.20
N GLU A 83 -12.01 8.64 0.77
CA GLU A 83 -13.42 9.06 0.68
C GLU A 83 -13.55 10.58 0.75
N ASN A 84 -14.54 11.16 0.06
CA ASN A 84 -14.76 12.60 0.11
C ASN A 84 -15.12 13.07 1.52
N PHE A 85 -14.50 14.16 1.98
CA PHE A 85 -14.76 14.77 3.28
C PHE A 85 -15.20 16.21 3.15
N PRO A 86 -15.89 16.77 4.17
CA PRO A 86 -15.98 18.22 4.32
C PRO A 86 -14.57 18.84 4.38
N GLU A 87 -14.47 20.10 3.93
CA GLU A 87 -13.22 20.82 3.66
C GLU A 87 -12.15 20.67 4.75
N GLY A 88 -10.88 20.49 4.35
CA GLY A 88 -9.70 20.57 5.23
C GLY A 88 -9.01 19.25 5.58
N LYS A 89 -9.65 18.08 5.41
CA LYS A 89 -9.00 16.78 5.67
C LYS A 89 -7.92 16.39 4.64
N SER A 90 -7.96 16.93 3.42
CA SER A 90 -6.91 16.66 2.41
C SER A 90 -5.52 17.09 2.88
N GLN A 91 -5.42 18.15 3.68
CA GLN A 91 -4.17 18.61 4.29
C GLN A 91 -3.60 17.58 5.28
N LYS A 92 -4.46 16.80 5.94
CA LYS A 92 -4.04 15.78 6.91
C LYS A 92 -3.35 14.58 6.26
N PHE A 93 -3.50 14.39 4.95
CA PHE A 93 -2.78 13.37 4.18
C PHE A 93 -1.50 13.90 3.52
N GLU A 94 -1.19 15.20 3.62
CA GLU A 94 -0.02 15.78 2.98
C GLU A 94 1.29 15.16 3.50
N PHE A 95 1.36 14.93 4.82
CA PHE A 95 2.49 14.25 5.43
C PHE A 95 2.63 12.80 4.91
N ALA A 96 1.53 12.05 4.89
CA ALA A 96 1.52 10.68 4.35
C ALA A 96 2.02 10.64 2.90
N ARG A 97 1.55 11.55 2.03
CA ARG A 97 2.01 11.63 0.64
C ARG A 97 3.51 11.82 0.52
N ARG A 98 4.08 12.74 1.31
CA ARG A 98 5.53 12.99 1.33
C ARG A 98 6.31 11.77 1.77
N ILE A 99 5.85 11.10 2.83
CA ILE A 99 6.48 9.88 3.34
C ILE A 99 6.38 8.75 2.32
N ILE A 100 5.21 8.51 1.74
CA ILE A 100 5.00 7.50 0.69
C ILE A 100 6.02 7.70 -0.44
N ASN A 101 6.13 8.92 -0.96
CA ASN A 101 7.07 9.22 -2.03
C ASN A 101 8.52 8.96 -1.62
N ASN A 102 8.94 9.51 -0.48
CA ASN A 102 10.34 9.46 -0.05
C ASN A 102 10.79 8.03 0.28
N ILE A 103 9.95 7.25 0.97
CA ILE A 103 10.24 5.84 1.27
C ILE A 103 10.31 5.03 -0.02
N THR A 104 9.36 5.24 -0.94
CA THR A 104 9.38 4.55 -2.22
C THR A 104 10.64 4.85 -3.03
N LEU A 105 11.05 6.12 -3.11
CA LEU A 105 12.27 6.51 -3.80
C LEU A 105 13.51 5.89 -3.14
N HIS A 106 13.54 5.83 -1.82
CA HIS A 106 14.62 5.18 -1.07
C HIS A 106 14.71 3.68 -1.42
N LEU A 107 13.60 2.95 -1.35
CA LEU A 107 13.59 1.52 -1.66
C LEU A 107 13.89 1.23 -3.13
N LYS A 108 13.44 2.08 -4.06
CA LYS A 108 13.83 1.98 -5.48
C LYS A 108 15.34 2.15 -5.68
N SER A 109 15.98 3.02 -4.89
CA SER A 109 17.43 3.23 -4.95
C SER A 109 18.21 2.06 -4.37
N GLU A 110 17.75 1.48 -3.26
CA GLU A 110 18.43 0.36 -2.58
C GLU A 110 18.18 -0.98 -3.30
N PHE A 111 16.98 -1.17 -3.87
CA PHE A 111 16.54 -2.41 -4.50
C PHE A 111 16.09 -2.19 -5.96
N SER A 112 16.98 -1.66 -6.79
CA SER A 112 16.68 -1.27 -8.17
C SER A 112 16.29 -2.41 -9.11
N GLU A 113 16.58 -3.65 -8.74
CA GLU A 113 16.23 -4.85 -9.51
C GLU A 113 14.75 -5.23 -9.40
N ILE A 114 14.05 -4.73 -8.37
CA ILE A 114 12.65 -5.07 -8.10
C ILE A 114 11.75 -4.00 -8.69
N ASN A 115 10.97 -4.36 -9.70
CA ASN A 115 10.01 -3.46 -10.32
C ASN A 115 8.59 -3.69 -9.78
N ILE A 116 8.04 -2.69 -9.10
CA ILE A 116 6.63 -2.65 -8.70
C ILE A 116 5.87 -1.80 -9.72
N PRO A 117 4.98 -2.38 -10.54
CA PRO A 117 4.32 -1.68 -11.64
C PRO A 117 3.47 -0.50 -11.21
N LYS A 118 2.84 -0.62 -10.03
CA LYS A 118 2.11 0.47 -9.39
C LYS A 118 1.91 0.24 -7.90
N MET A 119 1.51 1.31 -7.21
CA MET A 119 1.17 1.27 -5.80
C MET A 119 0.05 2.27 -5.51
N ASP A 120 -1.17 1.76 -5.43
CA ASP A 120 -2.35 2.52 -5.03
C ASP A 120 -2.54 2.39 -3.51
N HIS A 121 -2.36 3.48 -2.77
CA HIS A 121 -2.69 3.55 -1.35
C HIS A 121 -4.16 3.92 -1.20
N VAL A 122 -4.95 3.11 -0.51
CA VAL A 122 -6.40 3.33 -0.35
C VAL A 122 -6.72 3.49 1.13
N ALA A 123 -7.11 4.70 1.52
CA ALA A 123 -7.59 5.03 2.85
C ALA A 123 -9.05 4.61 2.98
N ILE A 124 -9.33 3.66 3.88
CA ILE A 124 -10.67 3.11 4.10
C ILE A 124 -11.15 3.53 5.50
N PRO A 125 -12.31 4.20 5.62
CA PRO A 125 -12.89 4.53 6.91
C PRO A 125 -13.29 3.27 7.68
N ASN A 126 -12.99 3.23 8.98
CA ASN A 126 -13.35 2.13 9.89
C ASN A 126 -12.93 0.73 9.38
N PHE A 127 -11.77 0.64 8.75
CA PHE A 127 -11.28 -0.60 8.18
C PHE A 127 -10.87 -1.60 9.28
N LEU A 128 -11.62 -2.70 9.39
CA LEU A 128 -11.42 -3.72 10.44
C LEU A 128 -10.32 -4.74 10.10
N GLN A 129 -9.73 -4.67 8.90
CA GLN A 129 -8.75 -5.64 8.38
C GLN A 129 -7.39 -4.97 8.09
N ASP A 130 -6.89 -4.21 9.06
CA ASP A 130 -5.72 -3.33 8.94
C ASP A 130 -4.44 -4.00 8.38
N ASP A 131 -4.26 -5.30 8.61
CA ASP A 131 -3.05 -6.04 8.20
C ASP A 131 -2.99 -6.45 6.71
N ILE A 132 -3.99 -6.12 5.90
CA ILE A 132 -4.06 -6.66 4.54
C ILE A 132 -3.46 -5.67 3.53
N SER A 133 -2.14 -5.72 3.36
CA SER A 133 -1.47 -5.13 2.19
C SER A 133 -1.60 -6.10 1.00
N LYS A 134 -2.21 -5.67 -0.11
CA LYS A 134 -2.28 -6.45 -1.35
C LYS A 134 -1.23 -5.95 -2.33
N TRP A 135 -0.70 -6.85 -3.16
CA TRP A 135 0.35 -6.46 -4.08
C TRP A 135 -0.13 -5.39 -5.09
N GLY A 136 0.51 -4.22 -5.09
CA GLY A 136 0.12 -3.05 -5.90
C GLY A 136 -1.10 -2.26 -5.39
N LEU A 137 -1.77 -2.72 -4.32
CA LEU A 137 -2.96 -2.09 -3.74
C LEU A 137 -2.90 -2.16 -2.21
N ILE A 138 -2.52 -1.05 -1.57
CA ILE A 138 -2.22 -1.00 -0.15
C ILE A 138 -3.40 -0.38 0.60
N PHE A 139 -3.98 -1.13 1.53
CA PHE A 139 -5.08 -0.65 2.36
C PHE A 139 -4.58 -0.02 3.65
N HIS A 140 -5.14 1.14 3.98
CA HIS A 140 -4.88 1.87 5.21
C HIS A 140 -6.19 2.19 5.90
N THR A 141 -6.20 2.17 7.23
CA THR A 141 -7.22 2.96 7.92
C THR A 141 -6.93 4.44 7.68
N GLU A 142 -7.96 5.29 7.72
CA GLU A 142 -7.71 6.74 7.58
C GLU A 142 -6.79 7.27 8.67
N ALA A 143 -6.93 6.74 9.90
CA ALA A 143 -6.08 7.12 11.00
C ALA A 143 -4.61 6.89 10.62
N ASP A 144 -4.25 5.74 10.06
CA ASP A 144 -2.86 5.39 9.70
C ASP A 144 -2.14 6.45 8.86
N LEU A 145 -2.89 7.24 8.09
CA LEU A 145 -2.35 8.23 7.17
C LEU A 145 -2.54 9.68 7.65
N MET A 146 -3.42 9.92 8.62
CA MET A 146 -3.73 11.27 9.09
C MET A 146 -2.66 11.78 10.06
N TYR A 147 -2.11 12.95 9.75
CA TYR A 147 -1.24 13.73 10.62
C TYR A 147 -1.49 15.23 10.45
N ASP A 148 -1.75 15.92 11.56
CA ASP A 148 -1.92 17.37 11.63
C ASP A 148 -0.73 18.01 12.36
N GLU A 149 0.09 18.77 11.62
CA GLU A 149 1.32 19.34 12.17
C GLU A 149 1.09 20.34 13.32
N LYS A 150 -0.12 20.90 13.45
CA LYS A 150 -0.45 21.85 14.52
C LYS A 150 -0.98 21.18 15.78
N LEU A 151 -1.59 20.01 15.64
CA LEU A 151 -2.34 19.35 16.71
C LEU A 151 -1.65 18.07 17.21
N ASP A 152 -0.98 17.34 16.32
CA ASP A 152 -0.44 16.04 16.61
C ASP A 152 1.00 16.10 17.13
N SER A 153 1.36 15.12 17.95
CA SER A 153 2.69 15.01 18.54
C SER A 153 3.73 14.49 17.55
N VAL A 154 5.02 14.71 17.86
CA VAL A 154 6.13 14.09 17.13
C VAL A 154 6.05 12.56 17.17
N MET A 155 5.55 11.98 18.26
CA MET A 155 5.33 10.53 18.35
C MET A 155 4.33 10.06 17.30
N ARG A 156 3.23 10.79 17.12
CA ARG A 156 2.24 10.48 16.08
C ARG A 156 2.83 10.59 14.68
N LYS A 157 3.66 11.60 14.43
CA LYS A 157 4.39 11.75 13.16
C LYS A 157 5.24 10.52 12.83
N MET A 158 5.95 10.00 13.84
CA MET A 158 6.78 8.79 13.68
C MET A 158 5.94 7.53 13.49
N GLU A 159 4.83 7.40 14.21
CA GLU A 159 3.90 6.27 14.09
C GLU A 159 3.31 6.18 12.68
N VAL A 160 2.75 7.28 12.15
CA VAL A 160 2.24 7.36 10.78
C VAL A 160 3.32 6.99 9.77
N ALA A 161 4.55 7.50 9.96
CA ALA A 161 5.65 7.18 9.06
C ALA A 161 6.00 5.69 9.05
N ARG A 162 6.02 5.04 10.23
CA ARG A 162 6.31 3.61 10.38
C ARG A 162 5.24 2.72 9.78
N LEU A 163 3.97 3.04 9.99
CA LEU A 163 2.84 2.31 9.41
C LEU A 163 2.87 2.35 7.88
N ILE A 164 3.15 3.52 7.30
CA ILE A 164 3.32 3.66 5.86
C ILE A 164 4.55 2.87 5.38
N ALA A 165 5.67 2.98 6.10
CA ALA A 165 6.93 2.34 5.74
C ALA A 165 6.79 0.81 5.66
N SER A 166 6.25 0.19 6.70
CA SER A 166 6.09 -1.26 6.76
C SER A 166 5.23 -1.78 5.60
N LYS A 167 4.10 -1.11 5.33
CA LYS A 167 3.19 -1.48 4.23
C LYS A 167 3.83 -1.32 2.85
N ILE A 168 4.67 -0.30 2.63
CA ILE A 168 5.44 -0.12 1.39
C ILE A 168 6.52 -1.19 1.27
N VAL A 169 7.34 -1.39 2.29
CA VAL A 169 8.41 -2.40 2.31
C VAL A 169 7.85 -3.79 2.01
N TYR A 170 6.67 -4.11 2.55
CA TYR A 170 5.98 -5.37 2.27
C TYR A 170 5.82 -5.62 0.76
N GLN A 171 5.58 -4.58 -0.05
CA GLN A 171 5.43 -4.72 -1.51
C GLN A 171 6.71 -5.23 -2.20
N TRP A 172 7.89 -4.89 -1.69
CA TRP A 172 9.17 -5.35 -2.23
C TRP A 172 9.39 -6.84 -1.95
N PHE A 173 9.06 -7.31 -0.75
CA PHE A 173 9.42 -8.65 -0.30
C PHE A 173 8.32 -9.70 -0.46
N ASN A 174 7.06 -9.29 -0.51
CA ASN A 174 5.89 -10.18 -0.57
C ASN A 174 5.92 -11.11 -1.80
N ASN A 175 6.43 -10.66 -2.95
CA ASN A 175 6.50 -11.52 -4.14
C ASN A 175 7.81 -12.32 -4.28
N ILE A 176 8.85 -12.02 -3.51
CA ILE A 176 10.18 -12.63 -3.70
C ILE A 176 10.31 -13.93 -2.93
N LEU A 177 9.87 -13.96 -1.68
CA LEU A 177 9.94 -15.17 -0.88
C LEU A 177 8.64 -15.94 -1.12
N SER A 178 8.72 -17.16 -1.64
CA SER A 178 7.59 -18.09 -1.73
C SER A 178 7.66 -18.98 -0.51
N SER A 179 7.04 -18.58 0.60
CA SER A 179 7.11 -19.34 1.84
C SER A 179 5.74 -19.91 2.22
N SER A 180 5.74 -21.07 2.88
CA SER A 180 4.55 -21.65 3.49
C SER A 180 3.96 -20.70 4.53
N TRP A 181 2.67 -20.87 4.87
CA TRP A 181 1.97 -20.08 5.89
C TRP A 181 2.78 -19.90 7.21
N SER A 182 3.66 -20.85 7.54
CA SER A 182 4.55 -20.84 8.72
C SER A 182 5.61 -19.73 8.75
N HIS A 183 5.89 -19.06 7.63
CA HIS A 183 6.95 -18.06 7.52
C HIS A 183 6.42 -16.63 7.28
N LEU A 184 5.11 -16.42 7.43
CA LEU A 184 4.50 -15.09 7.26
C LEU A 184 5.13 -14.02 8.18
N TRP A 185 5.51 -14.42 9.40
CA TRP A 185 6.18 -13.54 10.37
C TRP A 185 7.52 -12.97 9.87
N ILE A 186 8.20 -13.62 8.93
CA ILE A 186 9.46 -13.14 8.36
C ILE A 186 9.21 -11.89 7.50
N TYR A 187 8.10 -11.84 6.76
CA TYR A 187 7.76 -10.64 5.99
C TYR A 187 7.45 -9.47 6.90
N ASP A 188 6.73 -9.70 8.00
CA ASP A 188 6.41 -8.66 8.98
C ASP A 188 7.68 -8.17 9.68
N ALA A 189 8.60 -9.07 10.01
CA ALA A 189 9.91 -8.73 10.57
C ALA A 189 10.73 -7.86 9.60
N PHE A 190 10.82 -8.24 8.33
CA PHE A 190 11.51 -7.43 7.32
C PHE A 190 10.82 -6.09 7.08
N ALA A 191 9.49 -6.07 6.99
CA ALA A 191 8.69 -4.87 6.86
C ALA A 191 8.97 -3.87 7.97
N ASN A 192 9.08 -4.35 9.21
CA ASN A 192 9.39 -3.52 10.37
C ASN A 192 10.85 -3.04 10.35
N ILE A 193 11.83 -3.93 10.12
CA ILE A 193 13.26 -3.56 10.16
C ILE A 193 13.60 -2.55 9.06
N PHE A 194 13.29 -2.87 7.80
CA PHE A 194 13.57 -1.96 6.69
C PHE A 194 12.64 -0.74 6.71
N GLY A 195 11.46 -0.87 7.30
CA GLY A 195 10.57 0.26 7.54
C GLY A 195 11.19 1.29 8.49
N GLU A 196 11.72 0.86 9.63
CA GLU A 196 12.44 1.73 10.57
C GLU A 196 13.67 2.37 9.92
N GLU A 197 14.45 1.59 9.16
CA GLU A 197 15.63 2.12 8.45
C GLU A 197 15.24 3.21 7.44
N ALA A 198 14.21 2.95 6.62
CA ALA A 198 13.73 3.91 5.64
C ALA A 198 13.21 5.19 6.32
N VAL A 199 12.45 5.07 7.42
CA VAL A 199 11.98 6.22 8.20
C VAL A 199 13.17 7.01 8.75
N ALA A 200 14.15 6.35 9.36
CA ALA A 200 15.33 7.02 9.90
C ALA A 200 16.09 7.81 8.82
N LYS A 201 16.36 7.19 7.67
CA LYS A 201 17.04 7.87 6.54
C LYS A 201 16.23 9.04 5.99
N VAL A 202 14.92 8.88 5.81
CA VAL A 202 14.04 9.95 5.31
C VAL A 202 13.97 11.12 6.29
N PHE A 203 13.87 10.88 7.59
CA PHE A 203 13.80 11.96 8.59
C PHE A 203 15.13 12.69 8.78
N LEU A 204 16.26 11.97 8.69
CA LEU A 204 17.59 12.58 8.64
C LEU A 204 17.74 13.50 7.43
N PHE A 205 17.30 13.05 6.25
CA PHE A 205 17.32 13.85 5.02
C PHE A 205 16.40 15.09 5.10
N LEU A 206 15.23 14.97 5.75
CA LEU A 206 14.29 16.07 5.95
C LEU A 206 14.69 17.05 7.06
N ASN A 207 15.84 16.83 7.71
CA ASN A 207 16.34 17.67 8.81
C ASN A 207 15.31 17.83 9.97
N ILE A 208 14.43 16.84 10.13
CA ILE A 208 13.46 16.82 11.22
C ILE A 208 14.23 16.40 12.47
N ALA A 209 14.35 17.29 13.45
CA ALA A 209 15.00 17.00 14.71
C ALA A 209 14.25 15.88 15.44
N ILE A 210 14.71 14.64 15.28
CA ILE A 210 14.41 13.56 16.20
C ILE A 210 15.17 13.92 17.47
N GLY A 211 14.52 14.66 18.37
CA GLY A 211 15.11 14.99 19.66
C GLY A 211 15.68 13.72 20.26
N LYS A 212 16.98 13.74 20.60
CA LYS A 212 17.81 12.62 21.10
C LYS A 212 17.02 11.56 21.89
N ILE A 213 16.35 10.65 21.19
CA ILE A 213 15.83 9.40 21.75
C ILE A 213 16.82 8.37 21.25
N TYR A 214 17.80 8.09 22.11
CA TYR A 214 18.67 6.94 21.93
C TYR A 214 17.77 5.71 21.76
N LEU A 215 17.85 5.09 20.58
CA LEU A 215 17.36 3.74 20.32
C LEU A 215 18.11 2.78 21.25
N CYS A 216 17.61 2.61 22.46
CA CYS A 216 18.05 1.55 23.35
C CYS A 216 17.25 0.29 23.00
N TYR A 217 17.74 -0.46 22.02
CA TYR A 217 17.27 -1.82 21.78
C TYR A 217 17.74 -2.70 22.94
N VAL A 218 16.85 -3.03 23.87
CA VAL A 218 17.04 -4.20 24.75
C VAL A 218 16.38 -5.38 24.03
N TYR A 219 17.17 -6.12 23.25
CA TYR A 219 16.77 -7.44 22.78
C TYR A 219 16.82 -8.40 23.97
N HIS A 220 15.69 -8.64 24.62
CA HIS A 220 15.52 -9.83 25.44
C HIS A 220 15.08 -10.98 24.54
N PHE A 221 16.05 -11.72 24.02
CA PHE A 221 15.82 -13.09 23.58
C PHE A 221 15.72 -13.96 24.84
N TYR A 222 14.53 -14.50 25.11
CA TYR A 222 14.43 -15.70 25.94
C TYR A 222 14.64 -16.89 25.01
N ILE A 223 15.69 -17.67 25.32
CA ILE A 223 15.99 -18.99 24.72
C ILE A 223 14.88 -19.97 25.10
#